data_AF-A0A524ED09-F1
#
_entry.id   AF-A0A524ED09-F1
#
_cell.length_a   1.000
_cell.length_b   1.000
_cell.length_c   1.000
_cell.angle_alpha   90.00
_cell.angle_beta   90.00
_cell.angle_gamma   90.00
#
_symmetry.space_group_name_H-M   'P 1'
#
loop_
_entity.id
_entity.type
_entity.pdbx_description
1 polymer ?
#
loop_
_entity_poly.entity_id
_entity_poly.type
_entity_poly.pdbx_seq_one_letter_code
_entity_poly.pdbx_strand_id
1 'polypeptide(L)'
;MFEVLIAILAYGLAGLTLKVGDDLLDETDKSRSAWLPLAISGFLFGFLMSRSSWDLVLMVSILLGVLVSGKVNRPQFGIGFVTLALVLWVRGIPPIADLYQWVILLAMLFLASAVDEIGNNWADKSRLSLASLFFQYRFTLKVIALLLSIIWQEFLFAAFGIWIFDFGYEIAGRLLRDYYV
;
A
#
# COMPACT_ATOMS: atom_id res chain seq x y z
N MET A 1 0.03 18.16 15.81
CA MET A 1 -1.08 17.22 16.08
C MET A 1 -2.03 17.06 14.89
N PHE A 2 -2.57 18.15 14.34
CA PHE A 2 -3.51 18.07 13.21
C PHE A 2 -2.93 17.39 11.96
N GLU A 3 -1.69 17.73 11.57
CA GLU A 3 -1.03 17.08 10.42
C GLU A 3 -0.80 15.58 10.59
N VAL A 4 -0.47 15.16 11.81
CA VAL A 4 -0.26 13.75 12.16
C VAL A 4 -1.58 12.99 12.01
N LEU A 5 -2.68 13.57 12.49
CA LEU A 5 -4.01 12.99 12.33
C LEU A 5 -4.40 12.87 10.86
N ILE A 6 -4.14 13.89 10.04
CA ILE A 6 -4.38 13.84 8.59
C ILE A 6 -3.58 12.70 7.95
N ALA A 7 -2.31 12.55 8.31
CA ALA A 7 -1.47 11.48 7.76
C ALA A 7 -1.99 10.09 8.16
N ILE A 8 -2.36 9.88 9.43
CA ILE A 8 -2.96 8.62 9.90
C ILE A 8 -4.24 8.30 9.14
N LEU A 9 -5.13 9.29 8.99
CA LEU A 9 -6.37 9.13 8.21
C LEU A 9 -6.07 8.83 6.74
N ALA A 10 -5.07 9.50 6.14
CA ALA A 10 -4.66 9.26 4.77
C ALA A 10 -4.12 7.83 4.57
N TYR A 11 -3.31 7.30 5.49
CA TYR A 11 -2.87 5.90 5.47
C TYR A 11 -4.06 4.94 5.48
N GLY A 12 -4.97 5.10 6.44
CA GLY A 12 -6.13 4.20 6.59
C GLY A 12 -7.08 4.27 5.39
N LEU A 13 -7.38 5.48 4.91
CA LEU A 13 -8.23 5.67 3.74
C LEU A 13 -7.56 5.18 2.45
N ALA A 14 -6.23 5.28 2.32
CA ALA A 14 -5.52 4.77 1.16
C ALA A 14 -5.68 3.25 1.05
N GLY A 15 -5.53 2.54 2.17
CA GLY A 15 -5.73 1.09 2.23
C GLY A 15 -7.19 0.70 2.00
N LEU A 16 -8.12 1.37 2.66
CA LEU A 16 -9.56 1.14 2.51
C LEU A 16 -10.01 1.32 1.06
N THR A 17 -9.70 2.46 0.45
CA THR A 17 -10.13 2.75 -0.93
C THR A 17 -9.43 1.89 -1.96
N LEU A 18 -8.17 1.50 -1.70
CA LEU A 18 -7.48 0.52 -2.57
C LEU A 18 -8.23 -0.80 -2.58
N LYS A 19 -8.54 -1.36 -1.40
CA LYS A 19 -9.24 -2.65 -1.30
C LYS A 19 -10.65 -2.59 -1.88
N VAL A 20 -11.39 -1.51 -1.63
CA VAL A 20 -12.71 -1.33 -2.26
C VAL A 20 -12.60 -1.33 -3.78
N GLY A 21 -11.60 -0.64 -4.34
CA GLY A 21 -11.39 -0.62 -5.79
C GLY A 21 -10.99 -1.99 -6.36
N ASP A 22 -10.10 -2.69 -5.66
CA ASP A 22 -9.61 -4.04 -5.99
C ASP A 22 -10.76 -5.06 -6.00
N ASP A 23 -11.52 -5.17 -4.91
CA ASP A 23 -12.64 -6.10 -4.78
C ASP A 23 -13.78 -5.79 -5.76
N LEU A 24 -14.00 -4.51 -6.10
CA LEU A 24 -14.97 -4.15 -7.13
C LEU A 24 -14.58 -4.71 -8.50
N LEU A 25 -13.30 -4.84 -8.80
CA LEU A 25 -12.80 -5.44 -10.04
C LEU A 25 -12.79 -6.97 -9.98
N ASP A 26 -12.27 -7.52 -8.90
CA ASP A 26 -11.93 -8.95 -8.83
C ASP A 26 -13.09 -9.81 -8.34
N GLU A 27 -13.87 -9.34 -7.36
CA GLU A 27 -14.94 -10.14 -6.73
C GLU A 27 -16.33 -9.86 -7.31
N THR A 28 -16.55 -8.65 -7.84
CA THR A 28 -17.90 -8.18 -8.22
C THR A 28 -18.06 -7.82 -9.69
N ASP A 29 -16.95 -7.77 -10.44
CA ASP A 29 -16.87 -7.34 -11.85
C ASP A 29 -17.51 -5.96 -12.14
N LYS A 30 -17.66 -5.10 -11.12
CA LYS A 30 -18.22 -3.74 -11.20
C LYS A 30 -17.15 -2.75 -11.64
N SER A 31 -16.59 -3.00 -12.82
CA SER A 31 -15.51 -2.24 -13.45
C SER A 31 -15.72 -0.72 -13.52
N ARG A 32 -16.97 -0.23 -13.62
CA ARG A 32 -17.28 1.21 -13.65
C ARG A 32 -17.17 1.86 -12.26
N SER A 33 -17.55 1.14 -11.22
CA SER A 33 -17.55 1.65 -9.85
C SER A 33 -16.15 1.69 -9.24
N ALA A 34 -15.20 0.89 -9.76
CA ALA A 34 -13.83 0.82 -9.28
C ALA A 34 -12.97 2.07 -9.59
N TRP A 35 -13.33 2.87 -10.61
CA TRP A 35 -12.55 4.05 -11.02
C TRP A 35 -12.39 5.08 -9.90
N LEU A 36 -13.48 5.40 -9.20
CA LEU A 36 -13.48 6.41 -8.14
C LEU A 36 -12.63 6.01 -6.93
N PRO A 37 -12.82 4.83 -6.29
CA PRO A 37 -11.99 4.43 -5.15
C PRO A 37 -10.51 4.28 -5.52
N LEU A 38 -10.18 3.78 -6.72
CA LEU A 38 -8.78 3.71 -7.17
C LEU A 38 -8.17 5.10 -7.43
N ALA A 39 -8.95 6.05 -7.97
CA ALA A 39 -8.52 7.44 -8.13
C ALA A 39 -8.24 8.11 -6.78
N ILE A 40 -9.12 7.90 -5.79
CA ILE A 40 -8.95 8.39 -4.41
C ILE A 40 -7.72 7.75 -3.77
N SER A 41 -7.54 6.43 -3.92
CA SER A 41 -6.36 5.74 -3.41
C SER A 41 -5.07 6.33 -4.01
N GLY A 42 -5.02 6.51 -5.34
CA GLY A 42 -3.88 7.15 -6.00
C GLY A 42 -3.60 8.57 -5.50
N PHE A 43 -4.64 9.37 -5.28
CA PHE A 43 -4.50 10.70 -4.67
C PHE A 43 -3.89 10.62 -3.26
N LEU A 44 -4.37 9.71 -2.42
CA LEU A 44 -3.88 9.52 -1.04
C LEU A 44 -2.45 8.99 -1.01
N PHE A 45 -2.09 8.06 -1.91
CA PHE A 45 -0.70 7.61 -2.09
C PHE A 45 0.19 8.78 -2.47
N GLY A 46 -0.19 9.58 -3.48
CA GLY A 46 0.58 10.76 -3.89
C GLY A 46 0.72 11.78 -2.75
N PHE A 47 -0.34 11.99 -1.96
CA PHE A 47 -0.30 12.87 -0.80
C PHE A 47 0.71 12.37 0.24
N LEU A 48 0.64 11.09 0.62
CA LEU A 48 1.58 10.48 1.57
C LEU A 48 3.02 10.53 1.06
N MET A 49 3.25 10.18 -0.21
CA MET A 49 4.56 10.23 -0.86
C MET A 49 5.18 11.63 -0.89
N SER A 50 4.35 12.69 -0.97
CA SER A 50 4.83 14.07 -0.96
C SER A 50 5.21 14.59 0.44
N ARG A 51 4.87 13.85 1.50
CA ARG A 51 4.97 14.34 2.89
C ARG A 51 6.38 14.23 3.46
N SER A 52 7.04 13.09 3.27
CA SER A 52 8.39 12.85 3.76
C SER A 52 9.11 11.80 2.92
N SER A 53 10.44 11.79 2.95
CA SER A 53 11.27 10.78 2.26
C SER A 53 11.00 9.36 2.79
N TRP A 54 10.59 9.22 4.05
CA TRP A 54 10.21 7.96 4.69
C TRP A 54 8.87 7.42 4.20
N ASP A 55 7.87 8.29 4.09
CA ASP A 55 6.57 7.93 3.54
C ASP A 55 6.72 7.58 2.04
N LEU A 56 7.55 8.34 1.33
CA LEU A 56 7.92 8.09 -0.07
C LEU A 56 8.54 6.71 -0.27
N VAL A 57 9.60 6.35 0.49
CA VAL A 57 10.29 5.06 0.28
C VAL A 57 9.37 3.87 0.53
N LEU A 58 8.53 3.96 1.56
CA LEU A 58 7.54 2.94 1.88
C LEU A 58 6.51 2.80 0.75
N MET A 59 5.90 3.90 0.32
CA MET A 59 4.88 3.86 -0.74
C MET A 59 5.44 3.38 -2.08
N VAL A 60 6.65 3.82 -2.48
CA VAL A 60 7.31 3.32 -3.69
C VAL A 60 7.56 1.82 -3.59
N SER A 61 8.03 1.33 -2.44
CA SER A 61 8.31 -0.09 -2.27
C SER A 61 7.05 -0.98 -2.45
N ILE A 62 5.90 -0.52 -1.93
CA ILE A 62 4.60 -1.18 -2.10
C ILE A 62 4.18 -1.19 -3.57
N LEU A 63 4.26 -0.04 -4.25
CA LEU A 63 3.91 0.05 -5.66
C LEU A 63 4.79 -0.87 -6.53
N LEU A 64 6.09 -0.89 -6.29
CA LEU A 64 7.01 -1.78 -7.00
C LEU A 64 6.70 -3.26 -6.72
N GLY A 65 6.41 -3.62 -5.46
CA GLY A 65 6.03 -4.98 -5.09
C GLY A 65 4.79 -5.48 -5.84
N VAL A 66 3.76 -4.63 -5.94
CA VAL A 66 2.51 -4.96 -6.65
C VAL A 66 2.68 -4.94 -8.18
N LEU A 67 3.55 -4.10 -8.73
CA LEU A 67 3.86 -4.10 -10.15
C LEU A 67 4.58 -5.39 -10.57
N VAL A 68 5.58 -5.83 -9.78
CA VAL A 68 6.36 -7.04 -10.08
C VAL A 68 5.52 -8.31 -9.91
N SER A 69 4.54 -8.32 -9.01
CA SER A 69 3.63 -9.46 -8.86
C SER A 69 2.63 -9.62 -10.01
N GLY A 70 2.48 -8.60 -10.87
CA GLY A 70 1.53 -8.61 -11.98
C GLY A 70 0.07 -8.43 -11.57
N LYS A 71 -0.22 -8.02 -10.32
CA LYS A 71 -1.60 -7.73 -9.88
C LYS A 71 -2.24 -6.57 -10.63
N VAL A 72 -1.44 -5.60 -11.07
CA VAL A 72 -1.92 -4.45 -11.86
C VAL A 72 -2.14 -4.87 -13.32
N ASN A 73 -3.24 -5.57 -13.59
CA ASN A 73 -3.56 -6.07 -14.93
C ASN A 73 -4.82 -5.42 -15.55
N ARG A 74 -5.48 -4.49 -14.84
CA ARG A 74 -6.69 -3.79 -15.29
C ARG A 74 -6.44 -2.30 -15.54
N PRO A 75 -7.03 -1.69 -16.58
CA PRO A 75 -6.83 -0.27 -16.92
C PRO A 75 -7.30 0.69 -15.82
N GLN A 76 -8.24 0.26 -14.97
CA GLN A 76 -8.76 1.05 -13.85
C GLN A 76 -7.67 1.38 -12.83
N PHE A 77 -6.68 0.51 -12.60
CA PHE A 77 -5.54 0.87 -11.76
C PHE A 77 -4.74 2.05 -12.34
N GLY A 78 -4.77 2.23 -13.66
CA GLY A 78 -4.14 3.34 -14.35
C GLY A 78 -4.62 4.71 -13.85
N ILE A 79 -5.89 4.86 -13.46
CA ILE A 79 -6.36 6.15 -12.92
C ILE A 79 -5.70 6.48 -11.59
N GLY A 80 -5.42 5.47 -10.77
CA GLY A 80 -4.71 5.64 -9.50
C GLY A 80 -3.27 6.11 -9.74
N PHE A 81 -2.57 5.54 -10.73
CA PHE A 81 -1.23 6.01 -11.10
C PHE A 81 -1.25 7.44 -11.67
N VAL A 82 -2.25 7.79 -12.48
CA VAL A 82 -2.41 9.15 -13.02
C VAL A 82 -2.67 10.14 -11.89
N THR A 83 -3.60 9.86 -10.97
CA THR A 83 -3.88 10.77 -9.85
C THR A 83 -2.70 10.89 -8.91
N LEU A 84 -2.00 9.79 -8.61
CA LEU A 84 -0.75 9.80 -7.85
C LEU A 84 0.28 10.73 -8.50
N ALA A 85 0.53 10.56 -9.81
CA ALA A 85 1.49 11.37 -10.54
C ALA A 85 1.11 12.85 -10.55
N LEU A 86 -0.18 13.18 -10.72
CA LEU A 86 -0.68 14.55 -10.65
C LEU A 86 -0.46 15.18 -9.27
N VAL A 87 -0.70 14.43 -8.19
CA VAL A 87 -0.46 14.95 -6.82
C VAL A 87 1.03 15.20 -6.59
N LEU A 88 1.91 14.30 -7.01
CA LEU A 88 3.36 14.50 -6.91
C LEU A 88 3.83 15.67 -7.79
N TRP A 89 3.23 15.87 -8.97
CA TRP A 89 3.56 17.00 -9.83
C TRP A 89 3.19 18.35 -9.18
N VAL A 90 2.03 18.42 -8.50
CA VAL A 90 1.57 19.64 -7.83
C VAL A 90 2.28 19.89 -6.51
N ARG A 91 2.50 18.86 -5.68
CA ARG A 91 3.07 18.99 -4.33
C ARG A 91 4.60 18.87 -4.30
N GLY A 92 5.18 18.28 -5.33
CA GLY A 92 6.60 17.94 -5.39
C GLY A 92 6.93 16.62 -4.70
N ILE A 93 8.19 16.21 -4.84
CA ILE A 93 8.79 15.05 -4.20
C ILE A 93 9.69 15.56 -3.06
N PRO A 94 9.60 14.99 -1.84
CA PRO A 94 10.43 15.42 -0.72
C PRO A 94 11.91 15.18 -1.00
N PRO A 95 12.80 16.05 -0.50
CA PRO A 95 14.24 15.89 -0.70
C PRO A 95 14.75 14.61 -0.01
N ILE A 96 15.62 13.87 -0.71
CA ILE A 96 16.28 12.68 -0.18
C ILE A 96 17.65 13.13 0.33
N ALA A 97 17.81 13.22 1.64
CA ALA A 97 19.04 13.69 2.29
C ALA A 97 20.20 12.70 2.14
N ASP A 98 19.94 11.40 2.29
CA ASP A 98 20.91 10.33 2.09
C ASP A 98 20.36 9.32 1.07
N LEU A 99 20.92 9.35 -0.13
CA LEU A 99 20.49 8.47 -1.23
C LEU A 99 20.82 7.00 -0.96
N TYR A 100 21.96 6.71 -0.32
CA TYR A 100 22.39 5.33 -0.06
C TYR A 100 21.45 4.66 0.94
N GLN A 101 21.16 5.35 2.04
CA GLN A 101 20.19 4.88 3.03
C GLN A 101 18.82 4.67 2.40
N TRP A 102 18.37 5.63 1.59
CA TRP A 102 17.06 5.56 0.95
C TRP A 102 16.94 4.36 -0.01
N VAL A 103 17.97 4.11 -0.82
CA VAL A 103 18.00 2.95 -1.74
C VAL A 103 18.05 1.63 -0.99
N ILE A 104 18.81 1.55 0.12
CA ILE A 104 18.87 0.34 0.97
C ILE A 104 17.50 0.04 1.57
N LEU A 105 16.84 1.05 2.15
CA LEU A 105 15.47 0.91 2.66
C LEU A 105 14.49 0.52 1.56
N LEU A 106 14.58 1.16 0.40
CA LEU A 106 13.74 0.83 -0.76
C LEU A 106 13.90 -0.64 -1.12
N ALA A 107 15.14 -1.13 -1.25
CA ALA A 107 15.41 -2.51 -1.64
C ALA A 107 14.85 -3.51 -0.63
N MET A 108 15.07 -3.29 0.67
CA MET A 108 14.59 -4.19 1.72
C MET A 108 13.05 -4.22 1.79
N LEU A 109 12.41 -3.04 1.76
CA LEU A 109 10.96 -2.94 1.80
C LEU A 109 10.32 -3.48 0.51
N PHE A 110 10.94 -3.25 -0.65
CA PHE A 110 10.49 -3.78 -1.93
C PHE A 110 10.53 -5.30 -1.92
N LEU A 111 11.64 -5.90 -1.46
CA LEU A 111 11.76 -7.35 -1.34
C LEU A 111 10.70 -7.90 -0.37
N ALA A 112 10.49 -7.26 0.78
CA ALA A 112 9.45 -7.66 1.72
C ALA A 112 8.04 -7.58 1.09
N SER A 113 7.72 -6.49 0.39
CA SER A 113 6.44 -6.31 -0.29
C SER A 113 6.25 -7.32 -1.43
N ALA A 114 7.30 -7.63 -2.19
CA ALA A 114 7.24 -8.62 -3.26
C ALA A 114 7.06 -10.04 -2.70
N VAL A 115 7.75 -10.36 -1.59
CA VAL A 115 7.57 -11.64 -0.89
C VAL A 115 6.15 -11.81 -0.38
N ASP A 116 5.56 -10.78 0.22
CA ASP A 116 4.15 -10.84 0.65
C ASP A 116 3.21 -11.11 -0.52
N GLU A 117 3.42 -10.42 -1.64
CA GLU A 117 2.52 -10.52 -2.79
C GLU A 117 2.66 -11.87 -3.53
N ILE A 118 3.89 -12.35 -3.71
CA ILE A 118 4.17 -13.69 -4.28
C ILE A 118 3.66 -14.78 -3.33
N GLY A 119 3.92 -14.61 -2.03
CA GLY A 119 3.48 -15.52 -0.98
C GLY A 119 1.96 -15.64 -0.91
N ASN A 120 1.24 -14.52 -1.00
CA ASN A 120 -0.22 -14.50 -1.05
C ASN A 120 -0.75 -15.27 -2.27
N ASN A 121 -0.21 -15.01 -3.46
CA ASN A 121 -0.60 -15.73 -4.68
C ASN A 121 -0.32 -17.24 -4.61
N TRP A 122 0.76 -17.66 -3.94
CA TRP A 122 1.06 -19.07 -3.71
C TRP A 122 0.12 -19.70 -2.68
N ALA A 123 -0.22 -18.98 -1.63
CA ALA A 123 -1.16 -19.42 -0.60
C ALA A 123 -2.57 -19.62 -1.15
N ASP A 124 -3.07 -18.71 -1.99
CA ASP A 124 -4.40 -18.80 -2.62
C ASP A 124 -4.53 -20.07 -3.48
N LYS A 125 -3.44 -20.52 -4.09
CA LYS A 125 -3.39 -21.76 -4.88
C LYS A 125 -3.35 -23.03 -4.02
N SER A 126 -2.80 -22.97 -2.81
CA SER A 126 -2.56 -24.16 -1.96
C SER A 126 -3.73 -24.52 -1.02
N ARG A 127 -4.80 -23.72 -1.00
CA ARG A 127 -6.12 -23.92 -0.33
C ARG A 127 -6.16 -24.26 1.17
N LEU A 128 -5.09 -24.68 1.84
CA LEU A 128 -5.02 -24.96 3.28
C LEU A 128 -3.56 -25.09 3.75
N SER A 129 -2.89 -23.99 4.04
CA SER A 129 -1.60 -24.03 4.74
C SER A 129 -1.48 -22.88 5.74
N LEU A 130 -0.72 -23.08 6.82
CA LEU A 130 -0.34 -22.02 7.77
C LEU A 130 0.30 -20.81 7.06
N ALA A 131 0.89 -21.04 5.89
CA ALA A 131 1.41 -19.97 5.05
C ALA A 131 0.32 -19.05 4.48
N SER A 132 -0.92 -19.53 4.29
CA SER A 132 -2.05 -18.65 3.94
C SER A 132 -2.42 -17.68 5.06
N LEU A 133 -2.26 -18.07 6.32
CA LEU A 133 -2.42 -17.17 7.46
C LEU A 133 -1.22 -16.21 7.59
N PHE A 134 -0.02 -16.65 7.23
CA PHE A 134 1.20 -15.86 7.34
C PHE A 134 1.34 -14.80 6.23
N PHE A 135 1.00 -15.14 4.99
CA PHE A 135 1.11 -14.22 3.84
C PHE A 135 -0.16 -13.40 3.58
N GLN A 136 -1.27 -13.72 4.25
CA GLN A 136 -2.42 -12.82 4.28
C GLN A 136 -2.05 -11.49 4.93
N TYR A 137 -2.53 -10.38 4.35
CA TYR A 137 -2.44 -9.03 4.92
C TYR A 137 -1.00 -8.48 5.09
N ARG A 138 -0.12 -8.73 4.11
CA ARG A 138 1.20 -8.06 4.00
C ARG A 138 2.05 -8.11 5.28
N PHE A 139 2.05 -9.25 5.94
CA PHE A 139 2.68 -9.42 7.24
C PHE A 139 4.19 -9.17 7.22
N THR A 140 4.88 -9.66 6.17
CA THR A 140 6.34 -9.53 6.06
C THR A 140 6.75 -8.06 6.00
N LEU A 141 6.08 -7.26 5.17
CA LEU A 141 6.35 -5.83 5.04
C LEU A 141 6.14 -5.09 6.36
N LYS A 142 5.06 -5.39 7.10
CA LYS A 142 4.77 -4.76 8.40
C LYS A 142 5.85 -5.06 9.43
N VAL A 143 6.29 -6.32 9.53
CA VAL A 143 7.34 -6.73 10.47
C VAL A 143 8.69 -6.12 10.09
N ILE A 144 9.07 -6.22 8.81
CA ILE A 144 10.33 -5.64 8.33
C ILE A 144 10.33 -4.12 8.53
N ALA A 145 9.24 -3.41 8.23
CA ALA A 145 9.15 -1.97 8.45
C ALA A 145 9.37 -1.60 9.92
N LEU A 146 8.78 -2.34 10.87
CA LEU A 146 9.01 -2.11 12.30
C LEU A 146 10.46 -2.40 12.72
N LEU A 147 11.06 -3.51 12.25
CA LEU A 147 12.46 -3.82 12.55
C LEU A 147 13.42 -2.75 12.01
N LEU A 148 13.17 -2.27 10.79
CA LEU A 148 13.94 -1.18 10.19
C LEU A 148 13.81 0.13 10.97
N SER A 149 12.65 0.38 11.58
CA SER A 149 12.45 1.57 12.43
C SER A 149 13.25 1.55 13.74
N ILE A 150 13.76 0.40 14.18
CA ILE A 150 14.68 0.31 15.33
C ILE A 150 16.05 0.88 14.96
N ILE A 151 16.49 0.66 13.72
CA ILE A 151 17.76 1.15 13.18
C ILE A 151 17.63 2.62 12.76
N TRP A 152 16.53 2.95 12.08
CA TRP A 152 16.23 4.29 11.57
C TRP A 152 14.97 4.84 12.24
N GLN A 153 15.15 5.49 13.38
CA GLN A 153 14.05 5.93 14.24
C GLN A 153 13.11 6.92 13.54
N GLU A 154 13.61 7.71 12.60
CA GLU A 154 12.81 8.66 11.82
C GLU A 154 11.81 7.95 10.89
N PHE A 155 12.07 6.68 10.53
CA PHE A 155 11.17 5.85 9.74
C PHE A 155 9.99 5.30 10.55
N LEU A 156 10.02 5.40 11.89
CA LEU A 156 9.00 4.83 12.78
C LEU A 156 7.57 5.27 12.44
N PHE A 157 7.39 6.53 12.05
CA PHE A 157 6.07 7.03 11.67
C PHE A 157 5.52 6.31 10.42
N ALA A 158 6.33 6.17 9.38
CA ALA A 158 5.95 5.44 8.17
C ALA A 158 5.73 3.95 8.47
N ALA A 159 6.58 3.36 9.33
CA ALA A 159 6.43 1.99 9.78
C ALA A 159 5.10 1.75 10.52
N PHE A 160 4.64 2.67 11.37
CA PHE A 160 3.29 2.58 11.91
C PHE A 160 2.20 2.85 10.86
N GLY A 161 2.47 3.75 9.91
CA GLY A 161 1.58 4.05 8.80
C GLY A 161 1.15 2.81 8.01
N ILE A 162 2.05 1.86 7.74
CA ILE A 162 1.68 0.63 7.02
C ILE A 162 0.70 -0.25 7.81
N TRP A 163 0.73 -0.23 9.14
CA TRP A 163 -0.27 -0.94 9.95
C TRP A 163 -1.65 -0.28 9.86
N ILE A 164 -1.70 1.05 9.87
CA ILE A 164 -2.95 1.79 9.72
C ILE A 164 -3.54 1.60 8.31
N PHE A 165 -2.68 1.60 7.29
CA PHE A 165 -3.05 1.28 5.93
C PHE A 165 -3.72 -0.09 5.84
N ASP A 166 -3.05 -1.11 6.39
CA ASP A 166 -3.51 -2.48 6.30
C ASP A 166 -4.79 -2.70 7.13
N PHE A 167 -4.93 -2.02 8.28
CA PHE A 167 -6.18 -1.99 9.03
C PHE A 167 -7.35 -1.44 8.20
N GLY A 168 -7.14 -0.34 7.46
CA GLY A 168 -8.16 0.20 6.55
C GLY A 168 -8.49 -0.77 5.41
N TYR A 169 -7.47 -1.43 4.86
CA TYR A 169 -7.60 -2.45 3.82
C TYR A 169 -8.44 -3.65 4.32
N GLU A 170 -8.16 -4.16 5.53
CA GLU A 170 -8.92 -5.23 6.15
C GLU A 170 -10.39 -4.87 6.41
N ILE A 171 -10.65 -3.65 6.91
CA ILE A 171 -12.02 -3.18 7.14
C ILE A 171 -12.81 -3.21 5.83
N ALA A 172 -12.25 -2.69 4.74
CA ALA A 172 -12.88 -2.71 3.43
C ALA A 172 -13.20 -4.14 2.98
N GLY A 173 -12.23 -5.05 3.09
CA GLY A 173 -12.42 -6.44 2.68
C GLY A 173 -13.53 -7.15 3.47
N ARG A 174 -13.64 -6.88 4.78
CA ARG A 174 -14.73 -7.44 5.62
C ARG A 174 -16.08 -6.85 5.24
N LEU A 175 -16.18 -5.53 5.12
CA LEU A 175 -17.43 -4.84 4.78
C LEU A 175 -18.00 -5.29 3.43
N LEU A 176 -17.15 -5.50 2.43
CA LEU A 176 -17.58 -5.97 1.11
C LEU A 176 -17.98 -7.45 1.15
N ARG A 177 -17.23 -8.30 1.86
CA ARG A 177 -17.60 -9.73 2.02
C ARG A 177 -18.98 -9.88 2.65
N ASP A 178 -19.28 -9.11 3.70
CA ASP A 178 -20.58 -9.14 4.37
C ASP A 178 -21.74 -8.59 3.52
N TYR A 179 -21.44 -7.89 2.41
CA TYR A 179 -22.45 -7.34 1.50
C TYR A 179 -22.76 -8.28 0.30
N TYR A 180 -21.92 -9.29 0.07
CA TYR A 180 -22.02 -10.20 -1.08
C TYR A 180 -22.29 -11.66 -0.71
N VAL A 181 -22.17 -12.04 0.56
CA VAL A 181 -22.62 -13.33 1.13
C VAL A 181 -24.03 -13.17 1.68
#